data_AF-A0A9E0FGK9-F1
#
_entry.id   AF-A0A9E0FGK9-F1
#
_cell.length_a   1.000
_cell.length_b   1.000
_cell.length_c   1.000
_cell.angle_alpha   90.00
_cell.angle_beta   90.00
_cell.angle_gamma   90.00
#
_symmetry.space_group_name_H-M   'P 1'
#
loop_
_entity.id
_entity.type
_entity.pdbx_description
1 polymer ?
#
loop_
_entity_poly.entity_id
_entity_poly.type
_entity_poly.pdbx_seq_one_letter_code
_entity_poly.pdbx_strand_id
1 'polypeptide(L)'
;MDINAYINSGIIESYVLGLLDAEACNEVEQLALQYPEIRKEINEIQQSLESYAEVNRMEPRKELMDEIWNKMNSSVPVEKPVVIPPPSNTIVKKLISIQPYLAAAILILLLTSFIINIYLSNELKHTRNLISELNNTNLRIAERLETQKASFDAMEQQFAFVISPDTRTIRLNGLPAH
;
A
#
# COMPACT_ATOMS: atom_id res chain seq x y z
N MET A 1 8.94 15.64 27.78
CA MET A 1 9.76 15.86 26.58
C MET A 1 8.90 16.60 25.57
N ASP A 2 9.43 17.62 24.91
CA ASP A 2 8.72 18.31 23.83
C ASP A 2 8.99 17.59 22.51
N ILE A 3 7.98 16.88 22.01
CA ILE A 3 8.08 16.04 20.82
C ILE A 3 8.33 16.90 19.58
N ASN A 4 7.78 18.11 19.52
CA ASN A 4 7.99 19.00 18.38
C ASN A 4 9.44 19.52 18.37
N ALA A 5 10.01 19.83 19.53
CA ALA A 5 11.41 20.23 19.62
C ALA A 5 12.35 19.08 19.20
N TYR A 6 11.98 17.83 19.51
CA TYR A 6 12.74 16.65 19.10
C TYR A 6 12.66 16.40 17.59
N ILE A 7 11.48 16.51 16.99
CA ILE A 7 11.30 16.40 15.53
C ILE A 7 12.14 17.46 14.81
N ASN A 8 12.10 18.71 15.28
CA ASN A 8 12.87 19.81 14.68
C ASN A 8 14.38 19.79 15.01
N SER A 9 14.87 18.81 15.77
CA SER A 9 16.27 18.75 16.20
C SER A 9 17.23 18.21 15.15
N GLY A 10 16.73 17.59 14.07
CA GLY A 10 17.57 16.95 13.04
C GLY A 10 17.97 15.50 13.36
N ILE A 11 17.56 14.96 14.52
CA ILE A 11 17.92 13.60 14.96
C ILE A 11 17.22 12.56 14.09
N ILE A 12 15.98 12.80 13.67
CA ILE A 12 15.18 11.85 12.88
C ILE A 12 15.73 11.72 11.46
N GLU A 13 16.15 12.82 10.85
CA GLU A 13 16.79 12.85 9.54
C GLU A 13 18.12 12.10 9.57
N SER A 14 18.92 12.36 10.61
CA SER A 14 20.17 11.67 10.82
C SER A 14 19.95 10.16 11.04
N TYR A 15 18.85 9.78 11.71
CA TYR A 15 18.46 8.38 11.92
C TYR A 15 18.14 7.70 10.59
N VAL A 16 17.27 8.31 9.78
CA VAL A 16 16.87 7.75 8.48
C VAL A 16 18.05 7.66 7.52
N LEU A 17 19.01 8.59 7.58
CA LEU A 17 20.24 8.56 6.79
C LEU A 17 21.29 7.57 7.31
N GLY A 18 21.07 6.94 8.47
CA GLY A 18 22.00 5.99 9.08
C GLY A 18 23.27 6.63 9.62
N LEU A 19 23.20 7.90 10.02
CA LEU A 19 24.33 8.67 10.57
C LEU A 19 24.43 8.59 12.10
N LEU A 20 23.42 8.03 12.76
CA LEU A 20 23.39 7.83 14.20
C LEU A 20 24.24 6.63 14.64
N ASP A 21 24.71 6.68 15.88
CA ASP A 21 25.28 5.52 16.55
C ASP A 21 24.19 4.51 16.98
N ALA A 22 24.61 3.33 17.42
CA ALA A 22 23.69 2.26 17.79
C ALA A 22 22.85 2.59 19.04
N GLU A 23 23.35 3.46 19.92
CA GLU A 23 22.64 3.87 21.14
C GLU A 23 21.52 4.85 20.81
N ALA A 24 21.81 5.91 20.05
CA ALA A 24 20.80 6.88 19.61
C ALA A 24 19.77 6.26 18.67
N CYS A 25 20.16 5.29 17.82
CA CYS A 25 19.20 4.54 17.01
C CYS A 25 18.16 3.81 17.86
N ASN A 26 18.59 3.18 18.97
CA ASN A 26 17.67 2.50 19.88
C ASN A 26 16.76 3.49 20.62
N GLU A 27 17.29 4.66 20.99
CA GLU A 27 16.48 5.72 21.59
C GLU A 27 15.37 6.19 20.64
N VAL A 28 15.72 6.46 19.38
CA VAL A 28 14.73 6.86 18.34
C VAL A 28 13.65 5.79 18.16
N GLU A 29 14.02 4.50 18.11
CA GLU A 29 13.04 3.42 17.99
C GLU A 29 12.14 3.28 19.22
N GLN A 30 12.69 3.42 20.44
CA GLN A 30 11.89 3.42 21.67
C GLN A 30 10.92 4.61 21.71
N LEU A 31 11.39 5.80 21.33
CA LEU A 31 10.56 6.99 21.24
C LEU A 31 9.50 6.87 20.14
N ALA A 32 9.80 6.23 19.01
CA ALA A 32 8.84 5.96 17.95
C ALA A 32 7.77 4.92 18.34
N LEU A 33 8.06 4.05 19.31
CA LEU A 33 7.04 3.16 19.91
C LEU A 33 6.13 3.92 20.89
N GLN A 34 6.67 4.92 21.60
CA GLN A 34 5.94 5.69 22.60
C GLN A 34 5.13 6.85 22.00
N TYR A 35 5.63 7.46 20.92
CA TYR A 35 5.07 8.65 20.28
C TYR A 35 4.85 8.42 18.78
N PRO A 36 3.58 8.24 18.34
CA PRO A 36 3.28 7.98 16.94
C PRO A 36 3.67 9.14 16.01
N GLU A 37 3.79 10.37 16.53
CA GLU A 37 4.25 11.54 15.78
C GLU A 37 5.68 11.36 15.27
N ILE A 38 6.56 10.75 16.07
CA ILE A 38 7.95 10.47 15.68
C ILE A 38 7.98 9.40 14.59
N ARG A 39 7.17 8.33 14.73
CA ARG A 39 7.03 7.30 13.69
C ARG A 39 6.50 7.90 12.38
N LYS A 40 5.55 8.83 12.47
CA LYS A 40 5.00 9.52 11.31
C LYS A 40 6.09 10.33 10.58
N GLU A 41 6.89 11.09 11.30
CA GLU A 41 8.00 11.87 10.73
C GLU A 41 9.03 10.97 10.04
N ILE A 42 9.44 9.86 10.68
CA ILE A 42 10.35 8.87 10.09
C ILE A 42 9.83 8.38 8.74
N ASN A 43 8.54 8.03 8.67
CA ASN A 43 7.92 7.53 7.45
C ASN A 43 7.85 8.60 6.35
N GLU A 44 7.55 9.86 6.69
CA GLU A 44 7.48 10.96 5.73
C GLU A 44 8.85 11.25 5.08
N ILE A 45 9.92 11.21 5.89
CA ILE A 45 11.30 11.35 5.39
C ILE A 45 11.68 10.15 4.50
N GLN A 46 11.35 8.92 4.93
CA GLN A 46 11.61 7.72 4.14
C GLN A 46 10.89 7.74 2.79
N GLN A 47 9.63 8.15 2.76
CA GLN A 47 8.85 8.27 1.52
C GLN A 47 9.43 9.32 0.56
N SER A 48 9.93 10.42 1.12
CA SER A 48 10.62 11.46 0.34
C SER A 48 11.91 10.92 -0.29
N LEU A 49 12.69 10.13 0.46
CA LEU A 49 13.89 9.46 -0.04
C LEU A 49 13.57 8.39 -1.08
N GLU A 50 12.50 7.62 -0.89
CA GLU A 50 12.02 6.64 -1.87
C GLU A 50 11.66 7.31 -3.19
N SER A 51 10.88 8.40 -3.13
CA SER A 51 10.51 9.19 -4.31
C SER A 51 11.73 9.73 -5.04
N TYR A 52 12.73 10.22 -4.29
CA TYR A 52 14.00 10.67 -4.85
C TYR A 52 14.78 9.53 -5.52
N ALA A 53 14.83 8.35 -4.89
CA ALA A 53 15.50 7.17 -5.43
C ALA A 53 14.83 6.65 -6.71
N GLU A 54 13.49 6.73 -6.79
CA GLU A 54 12.74 6.32 -7.97
C GLU A 54 13.05 7.20 -9.18
N VAL A 55 13.13 8.52 -8.98
CA VAL A 55 13.54 9.47 -10.03
C VAL A 55 14.99 9.23 -10.48
N ASN A 56 15.87 8.82 -9.56
CA ASN A 56 17.29 8.59 -9.82
C ASN A 56 17.65 7.10 -10.02
N ARG A 57 16.68 6.27 -10.44
CA ARG A 57 16.89 4.84 -10.61
C ARG A 57 18.00 4.53 -11.62
N MET A 58 18.92 3.66 -11.24
CA MET A 58 19.95 3.10 -12.12
C MET A 58 19.67 1.62 -12.35
N GLU A 59 19.83 1.16 -13.60
CA GLU A 59 19.59 -0.25 -13.92
C GLU A 59 20.67 -1.14 -13.28
N PRO A 60 20.29 -2.10 -12.42
CA PRO A 60 21.25 -3.01 -11.83
C PRO A 60 21.79 -4.02 -12.86
N ARG A 61 22.93 -4.65 -12.55
CA ARG A 61 23.48 -5.73 -13.39
C ARG A 61 22.49 -6.90 -13.46
N LYS A 62 22.25 -7.41 -14.67
CA LYS A 62 21.28 -8.50 -14.92
C LYS A 62 21.54 -9.76 -14.09
N GLU A 63 22.81 -10.06 -13.82
CA GLU A 63 23.27 -11.22 -13.05
C GLU A 63 23.02 -11.09 -11.53
N LEU A 64 22.73 -9.88 -11.03
CA LEU A 64 22.59 -9.61 -9.60
C LEU A 64 21.39 -10.36 -9.00
N MET A 65 20.29 -10.50 -9.75
CA MET A 65 19.10 -11.22 -9.29
C MET A 65 19.41 -12.70 -9.05
N ASP A 66 20.13 -13.32 -9.99
CA ASP A 66 20.53 -14.72 -9.90
C ASP A 66 21.56 -14.93 -8.78
N GLU A 67 22.49 -13.98 -8.57
CA GLU A 67 23.45 -14.03 -7.46
C GLU A 67 22.75 -13.98 -6.10
N ILE A 68 21.77 -13.08 -5.93
CA ILE A 68 20.98 -12.96 -4.70
C ILE A 68 20.16 -14.24 -4.48
N TRP A 69 19.50 -14.75 -5.52
CA TRP A 69 18.71 -15.98 -5.43
C TRP A 69 19.57 -17.19 -5.04
N ASN A 70 20.75 -17.31 -5.64
CA ASN A 70 21.70 -18.36 -5.30
C ASN A 70 22.25 -18.21 -3.89
N LYS A 71 22.51 -16.99 -3.39
CA LYS A 71 22.95 -16.76 -1.99
C LYS A 71 21.85 -17.07 -0.97
N MET A 72 20.58 -16.80 -1.28
CA MET A 72 19.46 -17.18 -0.40
C MET A 72 19.24 -18.69 -0.35
N ASN A 73 19.44 -19.39 -1.48
CA ASN A 73 19.22 -20.85 -1.57
C ASN A 73 20.47 -21.69 -1.23
N SER A 74 21.66 -21.11 -1.38
CA SER A 74 22.90 -21.70 -0.90
C SER A 74 22.91 -21.53 0.61
N SER A 75 22.44 -22.55 1.32
CA SER A 75 22.75 -22.71 2.73
C SER A 75 24.27 -22.51 2.89
N VAL A 76 24.67 -21.43 3.54
CA VAL A 76 26.07 -21.07 3.78
C VAL A 76 26.81 -22.35 4.19
N PRO A 77 27.80 -22.83 3.42
CA PRO A 77 28.70 -23.84 3.92
C PRO A 77 29.41 -23.19 5.09
N VAL A 78 29.04 -23.61 6.30
CA VAL A 78 29.73 -23.25 7.54
C VAL A 78 31.22 -23.45 7.27
N GLU A 79 31.98 -22.34 7.25
CA GLU A 79 33.43 -22.40 7.11
C GLU A 79 33.95 -23.42 8.12
N LYS A 80 34.63 -24.45 7.61
CA LYS A 80 35.20 -25.52 8.44
C LYS A 80 36.15 -24.86 9.44
N PRO A 81 35.89 -24.96 10.76
CA PRO A 81 36.83 -24.44 11.74
C PRO A 81 38.14 -25.20 11.60
N VAL A 82 39.25 -24.45 11.54
CA VAL A 82 40.61 -24.99 11.67
C VAL A 82 40.68 -25.89 12.91
N VAL A 83 41.11 -27.14 12.70
CA VAL A 83 41.18 -28.18 13.73
C VAL A 83 42.30 -27.85 14.72
N ILE A 84 41.93 -27.37 15.90
CA ILE A 84 42.68 -27.63 17.14
C ILE A 84 41.89 -28.74 17.83
N PRO A 85 42.44 -29.94 18.09
CA PRO A 85 41.66 -31.03 18.65
C PRO A 85 41.27 -30.72 20.11
N PRO A 86 39.97 -30.65 20.44
CA PRO A 86 39.51 -30.58 21.82
C PRO A 86 39.43 -31.98 22.43
N PRO A 87 39.63 -32.10 23.76
CA PRO A 87 39.52 -33.37 24.47
C PRO A 87 38.12 -33.97 24.32
N SER A 88 38.11 -35.28 24.12
CA SER A 88 36.96 -36.18 24.10
C SER A 88 35.97 -35.85 25.23
N ASN A 89 34.85 -35.23 24.87
CA ASN A 89 33.59 -35.38 25.57
C ASN A 89 32.48 -35.47 24.52
N THR A 90 32.15 -36.69 24.14
CA THR A 90 30.99 -37.00 23.31
C THR A 90 29.71 -36.67 24.07
N ILE A 91 29.23 -35.42 23.94
CA ILE A 91 27.84 -35.10 24.20
C ILE A 91 27.08 -35.40 22.92
N VAL A 92 26.53 -36.61 22.84
CA VAL A 92 25.47 -36.94 21.90
C VAL A 92 24.33 -35.94 22.12
N LYS A 93 24.18 -34.98 21.19
CA LYS A 93 23.03 -34.06 21.16
C LYS A 93 21.78 -34.90 20.92
N LYS A 94 21.04 -35.16 22.00
CA LYS A 94 19.67 -35.66 22.00
C LYS A 94 18.86 -34.76 21.06
N LEU A 95 18.39 -35.32 19.94
CA LEU A 95 17.40 -34.67 19.10
C LEU A 95 16.23 -34.27 20.00
N ILE A 96 15.80 -33.01 19.85
CA ILE A 96 14.75 -32.40 20.65
C ILE A 96 13.50 -33.27 20.54
N SER A 97 13.18 -33.96 21.63
CA SER A 97 11.91 -34.66 21.79
C SER A 97 10.86 -33.59 22.10
N ILE A 98 10.25 -33.05 21.05
CA ILE A 98 9.14 -32.10 21.19
C ILE A 98 7.96 -32.81 21.85
N GLN A 99 7.65 -32.40 23.08
CA GLN A 99 6.44 -32.85 23.78
C GLN A 99 5.20 -32.43 22.95
N PRO A 100 4.15 -33.27 22.85
CA PRO A 100 3.01 -33.04 21.94
C PRO A 100 2.27 -31.72 22.19
N TYR A 101 2.40 -31.13 23.38
CA TYR A 101 1.81 -29.84 23.73
C TYR A 101 2.45 -28.66 22.96
N LEU A 102 3.74 -28.72 22.63
CA LEU A 102 4.42 -27.66 21.88
C LEU A 102 4.00 -27.66 20.40
N ALA A 103 3.81 -28.84 19.82
CA ALA A 103 3.26 -28.98 18.47
C ALA A 103 1.82 -28.48 18.37
N ALA A 104 0.99 -28.73 19.40
CA ALA A 104 -0.37 -28.22 19.46
C ALA A 104 -0.43 -26.69 19.54
N ALA A 105 0.43 -26.04 20.32
CA ALA A 105 0.47 -24.58 20.43
C ALA A 105 0.84 -23.89 19.11
N ILE A 106 1.77 -24.47 18.34
CA ILE A 106 2.15 -23.96 17.01
C ILE A 106 0.97 -24.10 16.04
N LEU A 107 0.25 -25.22 16.08
CA LEU A 107 -0.92 -25.42 15.24
C LEU A 107 -2.02 -24.41 15.56
N ILE A 108 -2.26 -24.13 16.84
CA ILE A 108 -3.23 -23.12 17.28
C ILE A 108 -2.81 -21.72 16.81
N LEU A 109 -1.54 -21.33 17.00
CA LEU A 109 -1.01 -20.04 16.53
C LEU A 109 -1.09 -19.88 15.01
N LEU A 110 -0.84 -20.95 14.26
CA LEU A 110 -0.94 -20.95 12.81
C LEU A 110 -2.40 -20.74 12.39
N LEU A 111 -3.34 -21.48 13.00
CA LEU A 111 -4.76 -21.35 12.71
C LEU A 111 -5.30 -19.96 13.05
N THR A 112 -4.93 -19.38 14.20
CA THR A 112 -5.35 -18.02 14.54
C THR A 112 -4.79 -17.00 13.58
N SER A 113 -3.51 -17.09 13.21
CA SER A 113 -2.89 -16.21 12.21
C SER A 113 -3.57 -16.33 10.85
N PHE A 114 -3.96 -17.54 10.43
CA PHE A 114 -4.63 -17.78 9.16
C PHE A 114 -6.04 -17.18 9.15
N ILE A 115 -6.80 -17.31 10.24
CA ILE A 115 -8.13 -16.70 10.40
C ILE A 115 -8.03 -15.17 10.35
N ILE A 116 -7.06 -14.58 11.06
CA ILE A 116 -6.84 -13.13 11.06
C ILE A 116 -6.49 -12.62 9.66
N ASN A 117 -5.63 -13.34 8.93
CA ASN A 117 -5.26 -12.97 7.57
C ASN A 117 -6.46 -12.98 6.61
N ILE A 118 -7.33 -13.98 6.71
CA ILE A 118 -8.57 -14.05 5.93
C ILE A 118 -9.53 -12.92 6.30
N TYR A 119 -9.69 -12.63 7.59
CA TYR A 119 -10.57 -11.55 8.05
C TYR A 119 -10.11 -10.19 7.52
N LEU A 120 -8.82 -9.89 7.67
CA LEU A 120 -8.22 -8.63 7.18
C LEU A 120 -8.32 -8.52 5.65
N SER A 121 -8.13 -9.63 4.93
CA SER A 121 -8.29 -9.67 3.48
C SER A 121 -9.72 -9.41 3.02
N ASN A 122 -10.72 -9.81 3.81
CA ASN A 122 -12.13 -9.55 3.50
C ASN A 122 -12.49 -8.07 3.73
N GLU A 123 -11.94 -7.44 4.78
CA GLU A 123 -12.16 -6.02 5.07
C GLU A 123 -11.52 -5.13 3.99
N LEU A 124 -10.30 -5.48 3.54
CA LEU A 124 -9.63 -4.77 2.44
C LEU A 124 -10.41 -4.81 1.12
N LYS A 125 -11.16 -5.89 0.85
CA LYS A 125 -12.01 -6.00 -0.34
C LYS A 125 -13.21 -5.03 -0.28
N HIS A 126 -13.82 -4.85 0.89
CA HIS A 126 -14.92 -3.89 1.06
C HIS A 126 -14.49 -2.45 0.77
N THR A 127 -13.33 -2.04 1.30
CA THR A 127 -12.79 -0.69 1.06
C THR A 127 -12.43 -0.46 -0.40
N ARG A 128 -11.83 -1.47 -1.08
CA ARG A 128 -11.51 -1.38 -2.52
C ARG A 128 -12.78 -1.26 -3.38
N ASN A 129 -13.84 -1.98 -3.02
CA ASN A 129 -15.11 -1.91 -3.74
C ASN A 129 -15.76 -0.52 -3.62
N LEU A 130 -15.70 0.09 -2.43
CA LEU A 130 -16.21 1.45 -2.20
C LEU A 130 -15.47 2.50 -3.04
N ILE A 131 -14.14 2.42 -3.12
CA ILE A 131 -13.34 3.35 -3.94
C ILE A 131 -13.69 3.19 -5.44
N SER A 132 -13.83 1.96 -5.91
CA SER A 132 -14.23 1.67 -7.29
C SER A 132 -15.64 2.20 -7.59
N GLU A 133 -16.58 2.02 -6.67
CA GLU A 133 -17.94 2.55 -6.80
C GLU A 133 -17.94 4.08 -6.84
N LEU A 134 -17.15 4.75 -6.00
CA LEU A 134 -17.05 6.21 -5.97
C LEU A 134 -16.49 6.80 -7.27
N ASN A 135 -15.49 6.16 -7.87
CA ASN A 135 -14.97 6.59 -9.17
C ASN A 135 -16.03 6.40 -10.27
N ASN A 136 -16.75 5.28 -10.25
CA ASN A 136 -17.82 5.01 -11.21
C ASN A 136 -19.01 5.98 -11.06
N THR A 137 -19.35 6.40 -9.84
CA THR A 137 -20.42 7.39 -9.63
C THR A 137 -20.02 8.77 -10.14
N ASN A 138 -18.78 9.21 -9.89
CA ASN A 138 -18.26 10.47 -10.45
C ASN A 138 -18.32 10.47 -11.98
N LEU A 139 -17.90 9.37 -12.63
CA LEU A 139 -17.98 9.22 -14.09
C LEU A 139 -19.43 9.29 -14.60
N ARG A 140 -20.36 8.61 -13.93
CA ARG A 140 -21.79 8.64 -14.28
C ARG A 140 -22.41 10.02 -14.11
N ILE A 141 -22.00 10.79 -13.10
CA ILE A 141 -22.47 12.16 -12.91
C ILE A 141 -21.98 13.04 -14.06
N ALA A 142 -20.71 12.91 -14.46
CA ALA A 142 -20.17 13.64 -15.61
C ALA A 142 -20.92 13.31 -16.91
N GLU A 143 -21.18 12.01 -17.17
CA GLU A 143 -21.96 11.55 -18.32
C GLU A 143 -23.40 12.10 -18.30
N ARG A 144 -24.05 12.12 -17.13
CA ARG A 144 -25.40 12.71 -16.98
C ARG A 144 -25.41 14.21 -17.26
N LEU A 145 -24.37 14.95 -16.86
CA LEU A 145 -24.27 16.37 -17.15
C LEU A 145 -24.08 16.63 -18.64
N GLU A 146 -23.25 15.82 -19.30
CA GLU A 146 -23.01 15.93 -20.74
C GLU A 146 -24.27 15.61 -21.55
N THR A 147 -24.97 14.52 -21.21
CA THR A 147 -26.23 14.15 -21.87
C THR A 147 -27.34 15.19 -21.62
N GLN A 148 -27.42 15.75 -20.41
CA GLN A 148 -28.36 16.81 -20.11
C GLN A 148 -28.05 18.08 -20.91
N LYS A 149 -26.78 18.47 -21.03
CA LYS A 149 -26.36 19.60 -21.85
C LYS A 149 -26.68 19.38 -23.33
N ALA A 150 -26.36 18.21 -23.86
CA ALA A 150 -26.70 17.85 -25.24
C ALA A 150 -28.21 17.89 -25.50
N SER A 151 -29.03 17.45 -24.54
CA SER A 151 -30.50 17.53 -24.66
C SER A 151 -31.02 18.98 -24.67
N PHE A 152 -30.39 19.86 -23.91
CA PHE A 152 -30.72 21.28 -23.87
C PHE A 152 -30.35 21.97 -25.20
N ASP A 153 -29.13 21.75 -25.69
CA ASP A 153 -28.64 22.28 -26.96
C ASP A 153 -29.53 21.80 -28.13
N ALA A 154 -29.93 20.52 -28.13
CA ALA A 154 -30.84 19.96 -29.12
C ALA A 154 -32.23 20.62 -29.08
N MET A 155 -32.75 20.91 -27.88
CA MET A 155 -34.03 21.61 -27.72
C MET A 155 -33.94 23.07 -28.17
N GLU A 156 -32.84 23.76 -27.87
CA GLU A 156 -32.58 25.12 -28.36
C GLU A 156 -32.54 25.16 -29.90
N GLN A 157 -31.90 24.19 -30.54
CA GLN A 157 -31.90 24.05 -32.00
C GLN A 157 -33.31 23.79 -32.56
N GLN A 158 -34.12 22.96 -31.90
CA GLN A 158 -35.52 22.73 -32.31
C GLN A 158 -36.36 24.01 -32.19
N PHE A 159 -36.20 24.76 -31.09
CA PHE A 159 -36.87 26.05 -30.94
C PHE A 159 -36.41 27.06 -31.99
N ALA A 160 -35.10 27.15 -32.26
CA ALA A 160 -34.56 28.03 -33.30
C ALA A 160 -35.12 27.71 -34.70
N PHE A 161 -35.32 26.43 -35.01
CA PHE A 161 -35.96 26.00 -36.25
C PHE A 161 -37.44 26.43 -36.31
N VAL A 162 -38.23 26.20 -35.25
CA VAL A 162 -39.67 26.54 -35.18
C VAL A 162 -39.93 28.05 -35.19
N ILE A 163 -38.99 28.86 -34.68
CA ILE A 163 -39.12 30.33 -34.62
C ILE A 163 -38.49 31.00 -35.87
N SER A 164 -37.86 30.22 -36.75
CA SER A 164 -37.19 30.77 -37.93
C SER A 164 -38.21 31.46 -38.87
N PRO A 165 -37.85 32.62 -39.47
CA PRO A 165 -38.75 33.40 -40.35
C PRO A 165 -39.31 32.63 -41.56
N ASP A 166 -38.68 31.50 -41.91
CA ASP A 166 -39.06 30.65 -43.03
C ASP A 166 -40.14 29.60 -42.67
N THR A 167 -40.57 29.52 -41.41
CA THR A 167 -41.62 28.60 -40.97
C THR A 167 -43.02 29.25 -41.02
N ARG A 168 -43.99 28.56 -41.64
CA ARG A 168 -45.41 28.94 -41.65
C ARG A 168 -46.23 27.94 -40.84
N THR A 169 -46.88 28.40 -39.78
CA THR A 169 -47.79 27.58 -38.98
C THR A 169 -49.14 27.41 -39.70
N ILE A 170 -49.51 26.19 -40.06
CA ILE A 170 -50.84 25.87 -40.63
C ILE A 170 -51.70 25.27 -39.52
N ARG A 171 -52.78 25.97 -39.12
CA ARG A 171 -53.78 25.41 -38.19
C ARG A 171 -54.75 24.52 -38.96
N LEU A 172 -54.88 23.26 -38.54
CA LEU A 172 -55.89 22.34 -39.05
C LEU A 172 -57.14 22.48 -38.17
N ASN A 173 -58.27 22.86 -38.76
CA ASN A 173 -59.55 22.91 -38.04
C ASN A 173 -60.02 21.47 -37.76
N GLY A 174 -60.12 21.10 -36.47
CA GLY A 174 -60.70 19.84 -36.05
C GLY A 174 -62.20 19.82 -36.35
N LEU A 175 -62.67 18.71 -36.92
CA LEU A 175 -64.09 18.46 -37.20
C LEU A 175 -64.87 18.31 -35.88
N PRO A 176 -66.10 18.85 -35.78
CA PRO A 176 -66.91 18.71 -34.57
C PRO A 176 -67.25 17.23 -34.32
N ALA A 177 -67.01 16.78 -33.09
CA ALA A 177 -67.32 15.43 -32.64
C ALA A 177 -68.83 15.19 -32.71
N HIS A 178 -69.22 14.09 -33.37
CA HIS A 178 -70.58 13.55 -33.41
C HIS A 178 -70.95 12.88 -32.08
#